data_AF-A0A3B1B8B7-F1
#
_entry.id   AF-A0A3B1B8B7-F1
#
_cell.length_a   1.000
_cell.length_b   1.000
_cell.length_c   1.000
_cell.angle_alpha   90.00
_cell.angle_beta   90.00
_cell.angle_gamma   90.00
#
_symmetry.space_group_name_H-M   'P 1'
#
loop_
_entity.id
_entity.type
_entity.pdbx_description
1 polymer ?
#
loop_
_entity_poly.entity_id
_entity_poly.type
_entity_poly.pdbx_seq_one_letter_code
_entity_poly.pdbx_strand_id
1 'polypeptide(L)'
;MTEFKPCLGKSACTDDGTHCRACGRPHKEILRTRQIIDELADLIQAANYSNVEEFTAYIARKTGHKIHHRRKQENKREKTASM
;
A
#
# COMPACT_ATOMS: atom_id res chain seq x y z
N MET A 1 -3.14 14.99 -7.42
CA MET A 1 -2.82 13.69 -6.78
C MET A 1 -3.88 12.70 -7.21
N THR A 2 -3.52 11.47 -7.57
CA THR A 2 -4.49 10.41 -7.85
C THR A 2 -4.98 9.83 -6.52
N GLU A 3 -6.28 9.69 -6.34
CA GLU A 3 -6.86 9.07 -5.14
C GLU A 3 -6.75 7.54 -5.22
N PHE A 4 -6.40 6.92 -4.09
CA PHE A 4 -6.40 5.47 -3.98
C PHE A 4 -7.83 4.94 -4.01
N LYS A 5 -8.10 3.98 -4.90
CA LYS A 5 -9.36 3.24 -4.94
C LYS A 5 -9.09 1.77 -4.58
N PRO A 6 -9.73 1.22 -3.54
CA PRO A 6 -9.54 -0.18 -3.19
C PRO A 6 -9.99 -1.09 -4.33
N CYS A 7 -9.37 -2.26 -4.44
CA CYS A 7 -9.78 -3.26 -5.43
C CYS A 7 -11.14 -3.84 -5.01
N LEU A 8 -12.09 -3.96 -5.95
CA LEU A 8 -13.43 -4.51 -5.70
C LEU A 8 -13.46 -6.05 -5.67
N GLY A 9 -12.30 -6.70 -5.47
CA GLY A 9 -12.16 -8.16 -5.46
C GLY A 9 -11.80 -8.77 -6.81
N LYS A 10 -11.44 -10.06 -6.79
CA LYS A 10 -11.00 -10.80 -7.99
C LYS A 10 -12.11 -10.94 -9.04
N SER A 11 -13.37 -11.05 -8.62
CA SER A 11 -14.53 -11.18 -9.51
C SER A 11 -14.88 -9.90 -10.28
N ALA A 12 -14.44 -8.74 -9.79
CA ALA A 12 -14.65 -7.45 -10.45
C ALA A 12 -13.43 -6.99 -11.26
N CYS A 13 -12.28 -7.66 -11.11
CA CYS A 13 -11.07 -7.35 -11.87
C CYS A 13 -11.12 -8.08 -13.20
N THR A 14 -10.96 -7.33 -14.28
CA THR A 14 -10.71 -7.92 -15.60
C THR A 14 -9.22 -7.75 -15.90
N ASP A 15 -8.56 -8.80 -16.39
CA ASP A 15 -7.10 -8.86 -16.58
C ASP A 15 -6.67 -8.43 -18.00
N ASP A 16 -7.59 -7.89 -18.81
CA ASP A 16 -7.28 -7.34 -20.13
C ASP A 16 -6.66 -5.93 -20.03
N GLY A 17 -5.63 -5.68 -20.83
CA GLY A 17 -4.94 -4.39 -20.86
C GLY A 17 -3.97 -4.16 -19.69
N THR A 18 -3.62 -2.90 -19.46
CA THR A 18 -2.60 -2.49 -18.45
C THR A 18 -3.20 -1.99 -17.14
N HIS A 19 -4.51 -1.74 -17.10
CA HIS A 19 -5.23 -1.14 -15.97
C HIS A 19 -6.51 -1.91 -15.69
N CYS A 20 -6.85 -2.01 -14.41
CA CYS A 20 -8.08 -2.67 -13.99
C CYS A 20 -9.29 -1.79 -14.36
N ARG A 21 -10.26 -2.34 -15.11
CA ARG A 21 -11.47 -1.60 -15.49
C ARG A 21 -12.35 -1.19 -14.30
N ALA A 22 -12.26 -1.89 -13.17
CA ALA A 22 -13.08 -1.60 -11.98
C ALA A 22 -12.48 -0.50 -11.08
N CYS A 23 -11.21 -0.62 -10.69
CA CYS A 23 -10.58 0.36 -9.79
C CYS A 23 -9.71 1.40 -10.50
N GLY A 24 -9.43 1.21 -11.80
CA GLY A 24 -8.60 2.10 -12.61
C GLY A 24 -7.09 2.02 -12.33
N ARG A 25 -6.67 1.19 -11.37
CA ARG A 25 -5.24 1.07 -10.99
C ARG A 25 -4.48 0.20 -12.00
N PRO A 26 -3.18 0.47 -12.26
CA PRO A 26 -2.34 -0.38 -13.08
C PRO A 26 -2.29 -1.82 -12.53
N HIS A 27 -2.32 -2.82 -13.40
CA HIS A 27 -2.23 -4.22 -13.00
C HIS A 27 -0.95 -4.53 -12.22
N LYS A 28 0.18 -3.92 -12.60
CA LYS A 28 1.45 -4.03 -11.87
C LYS A 28 1.34 -3.56 -10.42
N GLU A 29 0.62 -2.46 -10.18
CA GLU A 29 0.40 -1.92 -8.84
C GLU A 29 -0.47 -2.86 -8.00
N ILE A 30 -1.53 -3.41 -8.60
CA ILE A 30 -2.43 -4.38 -7.96
C ILE A 30 -1.68 -5.66 -7.58
N LEU A 31 -0.91 -6.22 -8.52
CA LEU A 31 -0.11 -7.42 -8.28
C LEU A 31 0.90 -7.20 -7.15
N ARG A 32 1.60 -6.06 -7.14
CA ARG A 32 2.55 -5.75 -6.07
C ARG A 32 1.84 -5.57 -4.73
N THR A 33 0.66 -4.96 -4.72
CA THR A 33 -0.14 -4.81 -3.49
C THR A 33 -0.54 -6.17 -2.93
N ARG A 34 -0.95 -7.12 -3.78
CA ARG A 34 -1.32 -8.49 -3.37
C ARG A 34 -0.12 -9.24 -2.79
N GLN A 35 1.04 -9.18 -3.45
CA GLN A 35 2.27 -9.78 -2.94
C GLN A 35 2.62 -9.26 -1.53
N ILE A 36 2.51 -7.95 -1.30
CA ILE A 36 2.77 -7.37 0.04
C ILE A 36 1.76 -7.89 1.07
N ILE A 37 0.49 -8.06 0.70
CA ILE A 37 -0.52 -8.63 1.59
C ILE A 37 -0.17 -10.07 1.95
N ASP A 38 0.24 -10.89 0.97
CA ASP A 38 0.66 -12.28 1.18
C ASP A 38 1.91 -12.34 2.08
N GLU A 39 2.93 -11.53 1.80
CA GLU A 39 4.16 -11.42 2.62
C GLU A 39 3.84 -11.04 4.09
N LEU A 40 2.88 -10.13 4.31
CA LEU A 40 2.45 -9.76 5.66
C LEU A 40 1.65 -10.88 6.34
N ALA A 41 0.78 -11.58 5.61
CA ALA A 41 0.02 -12.71 6.14
C ALA A 41 0.93 -13.87 6.57
N ASP A 42 1.96 -14.18 5.77
CA ASP A 42 2.97 -15.19 6.10
C ASP A 42 3.74 -14.81 7.37
N LEU A 43 4.08 -13.54 7.54
CA LEU A 43 4.77 -13.05 8.74
C LEU A 43 3.93 -13.25 10.01
N ILE A 44 2.64 -12.92 9.95
CA ILE A 44 1.71 -13.09 11.09
C ILE A 44 1.56 -14.58 11.43
N GLN A 45 1.41 -15.43 10.41
CA GLN A 45 1.29 -16.88 10.59
C GLN A 45 2.56 -17.48 11.20
N ALA A 46 3.74 -17.12 10.68
CA ALA A 46 5.02 -17.60 11.20
C ALA A 46 5.26 -17.17 12.66
N ALA A 47 4.79 -15.98 13.04
CA ALA A 47 4.87 -15.48 14.41
C ALA A 47 3.80 -16.05 15.35
N ASN A 48 2.82 -16.79 14.82
CA ASN A 48 1.69 -17.37 15.54
C ASN A 48 0.92 -16.35 16.40
N TYR A 49 0.69 -15.15 15.86
CA TYR A 49 -0.08 -14.11 16.55
C TYR A 49 -1.59 -14.42 16.50
N SER A 50 -2.24 -14.43 17.66
CA SER A 50 -3.70 -14.58 17.75
C SER A 50 -4.47 -13.28 17.49
N ASN A 51 -3.81 -12.13 17.64
CA ASN A 51 -4.39 -10.79 17.49
C ASN A 51 -4.08 -10.15 16.13
N VAL A 52 -4.51 -10.81 15.04
CA VAL A 52 -4.26 -10.39 13.65
C VAL A 52 -4.70 -8.95 13.37
N GLU A 53 -5.83 -8.52 13.93
CA GLU A 53 -6.36 -7.17 13.74
C GLU A 53 -5.42 -6.08 14.29
N GLU A 54 -4.82 -6.32 15.46
CA GLU A 54 -3.87 -5.37 16.05
C GLU A 54 -2.60 -5.23 15.19
N PHE A 55 -2.10 -6.35 14.64
CA PHE A 55 -0.96 -6.33 13.72
C PHE A 55 -1.27 -5.50 12.47
N THR A 56 -2.41 -5.76 11.82
CA THR A 56 -2.77 -5.04 10.59
C THR A 56 -3.00 -3.55 10.82
N ALA A 57 -3.63 -3.18 11.94
CA ALA A 57 -3.80 -1.78 12.36
C ALA A 57 -2.45 -1.10 12.65
N TYR A 58 -1.53 -1.80 13.31
CA TYR A 58 -0.16 -1.31 13.54
C TYR A 58 0.57 -1.00 12.23
N ILE A 59 0.52 -1.91 11.25
CA ILE A 59 1.17 -1.74 9.95
C ILE A 59 0.58 -0.54 9.19
N ALA A 60 -0.74 -0.40 9.15
CA ALA A 60 -1.41 0.73 8.50
C ALA A 60 -0.93 2.08 9.08
N ARG A 61 -0.94 2.20 10.42
CA ARG A 61 -0.48 3.40 11.13
C ARG A 61 1.00 3.71 10.84
N LYS A 62 1.88 2.73 10.97
CA LYS A 62 3.33 2.92 10.77
C LYS A 62 3.66 3.29 9.33
N THR A 63 2.97 2.71 8.36
CA THR A 63 3.14 3.04 6.94
C THR A 63 2.74 4.48 6.66
N GLY A 64 1.58 4.93 7.17
CA GLY A 64 1.14 6.32 7.07
C GLY A 64 2.16 7.30 7.67
N HIS A 65 2.63 7.05 8.89
CA HIS A 65 3.65 7.89 9.55
C HIS A 65 4.93 7.99 8.72
N LYS A 66 5.38 6.88 8.12
CA LYS A 66 6.60 6.85 7.30
C LYS A 66 6.46 7.71 6.04
N ILE A 67 5.29 7.70 5.41
CA ILE A 67 4.98 8.56 4.25
C ILE A 67 5.00 10.04 4.64
N HIS A 68 4.33 10.42 5.73
CA HIS A 68 4.33 11.81 6.22
C HIS A 68 5.74 12.29 6.56
N HIS A 69 6.53 11.46 7.23
CA HIS A 69 7.92 11.79 7.56
C HIS A 69 8.76 12.00 6.31
N ARG A 70 8.68 11.11 5.31
CA ARG A 70 9.42 11.25 4.03
C ARG A 70 9.08 12.55 3.32
N ARG A 71 7.79 12.87 3.18
CA ARG A 71 7.33 14.14 2.59
C ARG A 71 7.87 15.37 3.33
N LYS A 72 7.89 15.34 4.66
CA LYS A 72 8.47 16.45 5.46
C LYS A 72 9.97 16.62 5.19
N GLN A 73 10.71 15.53 5.03
CA GLN A 73 12.14 15.57 4.74
C GLN A 73 12.44 16.05 3.31
N GLU A 74 11.65 15.62 2.33
CA GLU A 74 11.72 16.10 0.94
C GLU A 74 11.50 17.61 0.88
N ASN A 75 10.42 18.11 1.47
CA ASN A 75 10.12 19.55 1.53
C ASN A 75 11.22 20.36 2.23
N LYS A 76 11.87 19.79 3.26
CA LYS A 76 13.00 20.44 3.94
C LYS A 76 14.23 20.53 3.03
N ARG A 77 14.54 19.45 2.30
CA ARG A 77 15.67 19.40 1.36
C ARG A 77 15.51 20.39 0.21
N GLU A 78 14.33 20.46 -0.38
CA GLU A 78 14.03 21.40 -1.48
C GLU A 78 14.17 22.87 -1.05
N LYS A 79 13.69 23.20 0.17
CA LYS A 79 13.85 24.54 0.74
C LYS A 79 15.31 24.91 1.01
N THR A 80 16.12 23.97 1.51
CA THR A 80 17.55 24.20 1.73
C THR A 80 18.34 24.30 0.42
N ALA A 81 17.92 23.61 -0.65
CA ALA A 81 18.58 23.67 -1.95
C ALA A 81 18.23 24.93 -2.78
N SER A 82 17.20 25.67 -2.38
CA SER A 82 16.71 26.87 -3.07
C SER A 82 17.10 28.18 -2.35
N MET A 83 17.89 28.11 -1.28
CA MET A 83 18.48 29.23 -0.53
C MET A 83 19.99 29.27 -0.75
#